data_AF-A0A966RP85-F1
#
_entry.id   AF-A0A966RP85-F1
#
_cell.length_a   1.000
_cell.length_b   1.000
_cell.length_c   1.000
_cell.angle_alpha   90.00
_cell.angle_beta   90.00
_cell.angle_gamma   90.00
#
_symmetry.space_group_name_H-M   'P 1'
#
loop_
_entity.id
_entity.type
_entity.pdbx_description
1 polymer ?
#
loop_
_entity_poly.entity_id
_entity_poly.type
_entity_poly.pdbx_seq_one_letter_code
_entity_poly.pdbx_strand_id
1 'polypeptide(L)' 'MRIPLKPNDLSEPAETIAAMRKRRGGPLASLDRILLNSPPMAKAWNDFMGTIRGDIMVDARIRELVICSLAALHSSDAA' A
#
# COMPACT_ATOMS: atom_id res chain seq x y z
N MET A 1 -6.16 -5.65 19.40
CA MET A 1 -6.82 -6.62 18.48
C MET A 1 -6.07 -6.61 17.15
N ARG A 2 -5.60 -7.75 16.65
CA ARG A 2 -4.82 -7.85 15.40
C ARG A 2 -5.75 -8.23 14.24
N ILE A 3 -5.68 -7.49 13.13
CA ILE A 3 -6.46 -7.79 11.94
C ILE A 3 -5.83 -9.00 11.22
N PRO A 4 -6.62 -10.02 10.80
CA PRO A 4 -6.08 -11.19 10.13
C PRO A 4 -5.53 -10.85 8.73
N LEU A 5 -4.40 -11.44 8.36
CA LEU A 5 -3.85 -11.37 7.02
C LEU A 5 -4.67 -12.26 6.08
N LYS A 6 -5.20 -11.70 5.00
CA LYS A 6 -5.77 -12.52 3.92
C LYS A 6 -4.69 -13.32 3.19
N PRO A 7 -5.00 -14.43 2.49
CA PRO A 7 -4.04 -15.13 1.62
C PRO A 7 -3.48 -14.23 0.50
N ASN A 8 -2.34 -14.61 -0.09
CA ASN A 8 -1.69 -13.82 -1.15
C ASN A 8 -2.25 -14.15 -2.55
N ASP A 9 -2.85 -15.32 -2.69
CA ASP A 9 -3.46 -15.91 -3.87
C ASP A 9 -4.96 -15.59 -4.03
N LEU A 10 -5.43 -14.54 -3.33
CA LEU A 10 -6.80 -14.05 -3.51
C LEU A 10 -7.08 -13.66 -4.97
N SER A 11 -8.25 -14.06 -5.45
CA SER A 11 -8.81 -13.67 -6.75
C SER A 11 -9.93 -12.63 -6.63
N GLU A 12 -10.58 -12.52 -5.47
CA GLU A 12 -11.69 -11.57 -5.23
C GLU A 12 -11.38 -10.61 -4.08
N PRO A 13 -11.68 -9.30 -4.23
CA PRO A 13 -12.26 -8.64 -5.40
C PRO A 13 -11.23 -8.42 -6.51
N ALA A 14 -11.52 -8.93 -7.71
CA ALA A 14 -10.55 -9.02 -8.81
C ALA A 14 -9.97 -7.66 -9.24
N GLU A 15 -10.83 -6.65 -9.41
CA GLU A 15 -10.41 -5.32 -9.89
C GLU A 15 -9.46 -4.63 -8.91
N THR A 16 -9.82 -4.60 -7.62
CA THR A 16 -8.98 -4.00 -6.58
C THR A 16 -7.64 -4.72 -6.46
N ILE A 17 -7.64 -6.05 -6.47
CA ILE A 17 -6.41 -6.85 -6.39
C ILE A 17 -5.52 -6.60 -7.62
N ALA A 18 -6.09 -6.56 -8.82
CA ALA A 18 -5.36 -6.27 -10.05
C ALA A 18 -4.73 -4.87 -10.01
N ALA A 19 -5.47 -3.85 -9.57
CA ALA A 19 -4.96 -2.49 -9.42
C ALA A 19 -3.81 -2.41 -8.40
N MET A 20 -3.93 -3.10 -7.26
CA MET A 20 -2.88 -3.15 -6.23
C MET A 20 -1.60 -3.84 -6.74
N ARG A 21 -1.73 -4.98 -7.43
CA ARG A 21 -0.60 -5.69 -8.05
C ARG A 21 0.06 -4.83 -9.12
N LYS A 22 -0.71 -4.16 -9.96
CA LYS A 22 -0.21 -3.24 -11.00
C LYS A 22 0.62 -2.10 -10.40
N ARG A 23 0.14 -1.46 -9.34
CA ARG A 23 0.87 -0.37 -8.66
C ARG A 23 2.20 -0.85 -8.06
N ARG A 24 2.24 -2.08 -7.54
CA ARG A 24 3.45 -2.64 -6.92
C ARG A 24 4.44 -3.25 -7.90
N GLY A 25 3.98 -3.71 -9.05
CA GLY A 25 4.79 -4.52 -9.97
C GLY A 25 5.16 -5.90 -9.39
N GLY A 26 4.35 -6.44 -8.47
CA GLY A 26 4.68 -7.66 -7.73
C GLY A 26 3.54 -8.18 -6.83
N PRO A 27 3.83 -9.13 -5.92
CA PRO A 27 2.83 -9.69 -5.01
C PRO A 27 2.26 -8.65 -4.04
N LEU A 28 1.11 -8.96 -3.44
CA LEU A 28 0.49 -8.11 -2.43
C LEU A 28 1.37 -8.05 -1.18
N ALA A 29 1.57 -6.84 -0.65
CA ALA A 29 2.28 -6.69 0.62
C ALA A 29 1.37 -7.08 1.79
N SER A 30 1.98 -7.29 2.97
CA SER A 30 1.26 -7.58 4.21
C SER A 30 0.17 -6.55 4.52
N LEU A 31 0.43 -5.25 4.28
CA LEU A 31 -0.57 -4.20 4.48
C LEU A 31 -1.76 -4.34 3.53
N ASP A 32 -1.54 -4.64 2.24
CA ASP A 32 -2.64 -4.79 1.29
C ASP A 32 -3.55 -5.96 1.70
N ARG A 33 -2.94 -7.06 2.15
CA ARG A 33 -3.64 -8.26 2.64
C ARG A 33 -4.44 -7.99 3.92
N ILE A 34 -4.01 -7.04 4.75
CA ILE A 34 -4.76 -6.55 5.90
C ILE A 34 -5.93 -5.68 5.45
N LEU A 35 -5.69 -4.74 4.54
CA LEU A 35 -6.71 -3.82 4.04
C LEU A 35 -7.82 -4.54 3.28
N LEU A 36 -7.52 -5.66 2.62
CA LEU A 36 -8.50 -6.51 1.92
C LEU A 36 -9.55 -7.17 2.83
N ASN A 37 -9.44 -7.02 4.15
CA ASN A 37 -10.59 -7.28 5.04
C ASN A 37 -11.74 -6.29 4.81
N SER A 38 -11.46 -5.13 4.20
CA SER A 38 -12.43 -4.16 3.72
C SER A 38 -12.06 -3.72 2.29
N PRO A 39 -12.62 -4.36 1.25
CA PRO A 39 -12.40 -3.99 -0.15
C PRO A 39 -12.50 -2.49 -0.49
N PRO A 40 -13.53 -1.73 -0.03
CA PRO A 40 -13.59 -0.30 -0.33
C PRO A 40 -12.43 0.48 0.29
N MET A 41 -11.97 0.09 1.48
CA MET A 41 -10.80 0.69 2.12
C MET A 41 -9.52 0.36 1.35
N ALA A 42 -9.34 -0.90 0.92
CA ALA A 42 -8.18 -1.32 0.12
C ALA A 42 -8.08 -0.53 -1.20
N LYS A 43 -9.21 -0.31 -1.87
CA LYS A 43 -9.28 0.51 -3.09
C LYS A 43 -8.90 1.96 -2.81
N ALA A 44 -9.54 2.60 -1.84
CA ALA A 44 -9.26 4.00 -1.50
C ALA A 44 -7.79 4.21 -1.11
N TRP A 45 -7.22 3.30 -0.30
CA TRP A 45 -5.81 3.34 0.07
C TRP A 45 -4.88 3.14 -1.13
N ASN A 46 -5.25 2.25 -2.07
CA ASN A 46 -4.48 2.03 -3.28
C ASN A 46 -4.36 3.31 -4.11
N ASP A 47 -5.50 3.96 -4.34
CA ASP A 47 -5.63 5.17 -5.16
C ASP A 47 -4.90 6.34 -4.49
N PHE A 48 -5.12 6.56 -3.19
CA PHE A 48 -4.46 7.61 -2.41
C PHE A 48 -2.93 7.53 -2.49
N MET A 49 -2.37 6.34 -2.27
CA MET A 49 -0.92 6.13 -2.33
C MET A 49 -0.37 6.25 -3.76
N GLY A 50 -1.16 5.94 -4.78
CA GLY A 50 -0.82 6.19 -6.18
C GLY A 50 -0.63 7.68 -6.42
N THR A 51 -1.62 8.50 -6.04
CA THR A 51 -1.55 9.96 -6.16
C THR A 51 -0.38 10.54 -5.36
N ILE A 52 -0.22 10.19 -4.08
CA ILE A 52 0.85 10.71 -3.22
C ILE A 52 2.25 10.38 -3.76
N ARG A 53 2.43 9.23 -4.42
CA ARG A 53 3.73 8.81 -4.95
C ARG A 53 3.96 9.15 -6.42
N GLY A 54 2.93 9.56 -7.16
CA GLY A 54 3.00 9.82 -8.61
C GLY A 54 2.65 11.25 -9.01
N ASP A 55 1.57 11.81 -8.44
CA ASP A 55 0.84 12.94 -9.04
C ASP A 55 0.93 14.24 -8.22
N ILE A 56 1.79 14.28 -7.20
CA ILE A 56 2.01 15.50 -6.40
C ILE A 56 3.25 16.27 -6.87
N MET A 57 3.25 17.59 -6.60
CA MET A 57 4.31 18.53 -7.00
C MET A 57 5.67 18.32 -6.31
N VAL A 58 5.74 17.44 -5.30
CA VAL A 58 6.97 17.16 -4.55
C VAL A 58 7.84 16.19 -5.33
N ASP A 59 9.12 16.53 -5.55
CA ASP A 59 10.08 15.67 -6.23
C ASP A 59 10.22 14.28 -5.57
N ALA A 60 10.42 13.25 -6.39
CA ALA A 60 10.50 11.86 -5.94
C ALA A 60 11.57 11.64 -4.86
N ARG A 61 12.75 12.27 -4.97
CA ARG A 61 13.83 12.13 -3.97
C ARG A 61 13.42 12.73 -2.63
N ILE A 62 12.73 13.87 -2.65
CA ILE A 62 12.24 14.52 -1.43
C ILE A 62 11.15 13.67 -0.78
N ARG A 63 10.23 13.10 -1.58
CA ARG A 63 9.20 12.19 -1.06
C ARG A 63 9.81 10.99 -0.34
N GLU A 64 10.78 10.32 -0.95
CA GLU A 64 11.44 9.16 -0.33
C GLU A 64 12.23 9.55 0.92
N LEU A 65 12.89 10.71 0.93
CA LEU A 65 13.54 11.21 2.15
C LEU A 65 12.54 11.39 3.30
N VAL A 66 11.39 12.02 3.05
CA VAL A 66 10.33 12.21 4.05
C VAL A 66 9.79 10.86 4.53
N ILE A 67 9.54 9.90 3.63
CA ILE A 67 9.06 8.56 3.98
C ILE A 67 10.07 7.84 4.90
N CYS A 68 11.35 7.84 4.53
CA CYS A 68 12.40 7.20 5.33
C CYS A 68 12.58 7.89 6.69
N SER A 69 12.55 9.23 6.73
CA SER A 69 12.62 9.99 7.99
C SER A 69 11.44 9.65 8.90
N LEU A 70 10.22 9.60 8.37
CA LEU A 70 9.04 9.21 9.15
C LEU A 70 9.12 7.77 9.64
N ALA A 71 9.66 6.85 8.83
CA ALA A 71 9.83 5.46 9.23
C ALA A 71 10.82 5.31 10.39
N ALA A 72 11.97 6.00 10.30
CA ALA A 72 12.98 6.03 11.36
C ALA A 72 12.44 6.65 12.66
N LEU A 73 11.62 7.71 12.56
CA LEU A 73 11.02 8.37 13.72
C LEU A 73 9.95 7.52 14.42
N HIS A 74 9.18 6.72 13.68
CA HIS A 74 8.05 5.97 14.22
C HIS A 74 8.37 4.50 14.53
N SER A 75 9.65 4.11 14.50
CA SER A 75 10.09 2.72 14.67
C SER A 75 9.29 1.73 13.81
N SER A 76 8.88 2.14 12.62
CA SER A 76 8.26 1.24 11.67
C SER A 76 9.38 0.46 11.00
N ASP A 77 9.56 -0.80 11.41
CA ASP A 77 10.44 -1.73 10.72
C ASP A 77 9.95 -1.88 9.26
N ALA A 78 10.69 -1.25 8.35
CA ALA A 78 10.58 -1.46 6.92
C ALA A 78 11.58 -2.56 6.53
N ALA A 79 11.29 -3.79 6.95
CA ALA A 79 12.02 -5.00 6.55
C ALA A 79 11.03 -6.10 6.14
#